data_AF-A0A3D9L2W5-F1
#
_entry.id   AF-A0A3D9L2W5-F1
#
_cell.length_a   1.000
_cell.length_b   1.000
_cell.length_c   1.000
_cell.angle_alpha   90.00
_cell.angle_beta   90.00
_cell.angle_gamma   90.00
#
_symmetry.space_group_name_H-M   'P 1'
#
loop_
_entity.id
_entity.type
_entity.pdbx_description
1 polymer ?
#
loop_
_entity_poly.entity_id
_entity_poly.type
_entity_poly.pdbx_seq_one_letter_code
_entity_poly.pdbx_strand_id
1 'polypeptide(L)'
;MTDTQIDEVEMFRTTQAYLDQNAAIWSSIPVIVTYKTALSELLSDISSAHTDQLRSQVYLGATVQKIKRNVAIKMDILDDVLEAYAEDTGKEELKEQADQSKSDYFRLPNEDFELKTKSMLSLIAHHLPDMTDYGMSSELLDEVKSSMDKFLELRGKPREFRIASTRATKSLEDLFAEGKQLVRRMDKVMKLFKHSNPSFYRGYQAARTLI
;
A
#
# COMPACT_ATOMS: atom_id res chain seq x y z
N MET A 1 3.99 7.31 -7.72
CA MET A 1 4.45 8.42 -8.59
C MET A 1 5.95 8.58 -8.44
N THR A 2 6.63 9.06 -9.47
CA THR A 2 8.03 9.52 -9.38
C THR A 2 8.08 10.96 -8.89
N ASP A 3 9.24 11.44 -8.43
CA ASP A 3 9.41 12.84 -7.99
C ASP A 3 8.98 13.83 -9.09
N THR A 4 9.41 13.58 -10.33
CA THR A 4 8.98 14.39 -11.50
C THR A 4 7.46 14.42 -11.71
N GLN A 5 6.76 13.32 -11.44
CA GLN A 5 5.31 13.26 -11.55
C GLN A 5 4.62 14.04 -10.42
N ILE A 6 5.23 14.10 -9.24
CA ILE A 6 4.74 14.90 -8.12
C ILE A 6 4.85 16.38 -8.47
N ASP A 7 5.99 16.82 -8.98
CA ASP A 7 6.21 18.20 -9.42
C ASP A 7 5.23 18.60 -10.54
N GLU A 8 5.00 17.70 -11.52
CA GLU A 8 4.02 17.92 -12.60
C GLU A 8 2.58 18.10 -12.07
N VAL A 9 2.16 17.31 -11.07
CA VAL A 9 0.84 17.48 -10.42
C VAL A 9 0.75 18.79 -9.67
N GLU A 10 1.81 19.18 -8.95
CA GLU A 10 1.84 20.44 -8.22
C GLU A 10 1.69 21.62 -9.18
N MET A 11 2.41 21.60 -10.31
CA MET A 11 2.27 22.63 -11.34
C MET A 11 0.86 22.68 -11.94
N PHE A 12 0.23 21.53 -12.21
CA PHE A 12 -1.17 21.50 -12.67
C PHE A 12 -2.13 22.12 -11.64
N ARG A 13 -1.96 21.82 -10.36
CA ARG A 13 -2.79 22.37 -9.26
C ARG A 13 -2.58 23.87 -9.09
N THR A 14 -1.34 24.34 -9.10
CA THR A 14 -1.02 25.77 -8.99
C THR A 14 -1.58 26.54 -10.18
N THR A 15 -1.49 25.98 -11.39
CA THR A 15 -2.11 26.55 -12.59
C THR A 15 -3.63 26.64 -12.46
N GLN A 16 -4.29 25.59 -11.96
CA GLN A 16 -5.74 25.63 -11.71
C GLN A 16 -6.13 26.70 -10.69
N ALA A 17 -5.44 26.72 -9.54
CA ALA A 17 -5.72 27.67 -8.46
C ALA A 17 -5.58 29.12 -8.94
N TYR A 18 -4.54 29.41 -9.75
CA TYR A 18 -4.35 30.73 -10.33
C TYR A 18 -5.47 31.11 -11.31
N LEU A 19 -5.95 30.16 -12.13
CA LEU A 19 -7.07 30.40 -13.02
C LEU A 19 -8.37 30.63 -12.25
N ASP A 20 -8.63 29.88 -11.18
CA ASP A 20 -9.80 30.07 -10.32
C ASP A 20 -9.85 31.48 -9.72
N GLN A 21 -8.73 31.96 -9.20
CA GLN A 21 -8.63 33.31 -8.61
C GLN A 21 -8.87 34.43 -9.62
N ASN A 22 -8.63 34.16 -10.91
CA ASN A 22 -8.69 35.15 -11.99
C ASN A 22 -9.82 34.86 -12.99
N ALA A 23 -10.84 34.10 -12.59
CA ALA A 23 -11.93 33.65 -13.48
C ALA A 23 -12.59 34.78 -14.28
N ALA A 24 -12.74 35.96 -13.68
CA ALA A 24 -13.35 37.13 -14.34
C ALA A 24 -12.60 37.58 -15.61
N ILE A 25 -11.31 37.26 -15.76
CA ILE A 25 -10.48 37.71 -16.89
C ILE A 25 -10.63 36.80 -18.12
N TRP A 26 -10.87 35.50 -17.91
CA TRP A 26 -10.82 34.50 -18.98
C TRP A 26 -12.10 33.68 -19.17
N SER A 27 -13.04 33.72 -18.23
CA SER A 27 -14.27 32.90 -18.26
C SER A 27 -15.17 33.17 -19.47
N SER A 28 -15.07 34.37 -20.06
CA SER A 28 -15.76 34.74 -21.30
C SER A 28 -15.21 34.04 -22.54
N ILE A 29 -14.06 33.36 -22.45
CA ILE A 29 -13.42 32.63 -23.53
C ILE A 29 -13.73 31.12 -23.37
N PRO A 30 -14.68 30.56 -24.15
CA PRO A 30 -15.18 29.20 -23.91
C PRO A 30 -14.10 28.11 -24.00
N VAL A 31 -13.13 28.27 -24.90
CA VAL A 31 -12.04 27.28 -25.07
C VAL A 31 -11.15 27.19 -23.82
N ILE A 32 -10.98 28.28 -23.07
CA ILE A 32 -10.22 28.28 -21.81
C ILE A 32 -11.00 27.55 -20.72
N VAL A 33 -12.33 27.75 -20.67
CA VAL A 33 -13.22 27.00 -19.78
C VAL A 33 -13.08 25.50 -20.05
N THR A 34 -13.16 25.07 -21.32
CA THR A 34 -12.99 23.66 -21.71
C THR A 34 -11.64 23.09 -21.24
N TYR A 35 -10.53 23.81 -21.47
CA TYR A 35 -9.21 23.32 -21.06
C TYR A 35 -9.03 23.25 -19.55
N LYS A 36 -9.63 24.20 -18.81
CA LYS A 36 -9.60 24.17 -17.35
C LYS A 36 -10.41 23.00 -16.79
N THR A 37 -11.59 22.73 -17.34
CA THR A 37 -12.41 21.57 -16.95
C THR A 37 -11.68 20.27 -17.21
N ALA A 38 -11.11 20.10 -18.42
CA ALA A 38 -10.32 18.92 -18.76
C ALA A 38 -9.10 18.75 -17.83
N LEU A 39 -8.47 19.84 -17.37
CA LEU A 39 -7.36 19.77 -16.42
C LEU A 39 -7.84 19.32 -15.03
N SER A 40 -9.07 19.65 -14.66
CA SER A 40 -9.69 19.25 -13.39
C SER A 40 -10.02 17.77 -13.37
N GLU A 41 -10.59 17.28 -14.46
CA GLU A 41 -10.90 15.86 -14.67
C GLU A 41 -9.60 15.05 -14.65
N LEU A 42 -8.58 15.50 -15.37
CA LEU A 42 -7.27 14.86 -15.39
C LEU A 42 -6.60 14.80 -14.01
N LEU A 43 -6.69 15.88 -13.20
CA LEU A 43 -6.20 15.87 -11.81
C LEU A 43 -6.95 14.87 -10.92
N SER A 44 -8.26 14.71 -11.14
CA SER A 44 -9.08 13.71 -10.45
C SER A 44 -8.65 12.29 -10.84
N ASP A 45 -8.47 12.04 -12.14
CA ASP A 45 -8.05 10.74 -12.66
C ASP A 45 -6.64 10.34 -12.18
N ILE A 46 -5.71 11.31 -12.17
CA ILE A 46 -4.36 11.11 -11.62
C ILE A 46 -4.43 10.76 -10.12
N SER A 47 -5.28 11.44 -9.35
CA SER A 47 -5.46 11.14 -7.92
C SER A 47 -6.05 9.75 -7.68
N SER A 48 -7.00 9.34 -8.52
CA SER A 48 -7.62 8.01 -8.49
C SER A 48 -6.59 6.92 -8.81
N ALA A 49 -5.88 7.06 -9.93
CA ALA A 49 -4.84 6.12 -10.36
C ALA A 49 -3.66 6.03 -9.37
N HIS A 50 -3.30 7.15 -8.72
CA HIS A 50 -2.32 7.15 -7.63
C HIS A 50 -2.81 6.35 -6.41
N THR A 51 -4.08 6.48 -6.06
CA THR A 51 -4.68 5.73 -4.95
C THR A 51 -4.68 4.22 -5.25
N ASP A 52 -4.97 3.83 -6.49
CA ASP A 52 -4.93 2.43 -6.91
C ASP A 52 -3.50 1.86 -6.96
N GLN A 53 -2.53 2.68 -7.37
CA GLN A 53 -1.10 2.36 -7.27
C GLN A 53 -0.67 2.15 -5.81
N LEU A 54 -1.06 3.05 -4.89
CA LEU A 54 -0.76 2.94 -3.46
C LEU A 54 -1.45 1.74 -2.81
N ARG A 55 -2.73 1.48 -3.12
CA ARG A 55 -3.44 0.27 -2.65
C ARG A 55 -2.72 -1.01 -3.05
N SER A 56 -2.15 -1.02 -4.26
CA SER A 56 -1.39 -2.17 -4.77
C SER A 56 -0.04 -2.38 -4.07
N GLN A 57 0.57 -1.33 -3.49
CA GLN A 57 1.90 -1.38 -2.85
C GLN A 57 1.84 -1.46 -1.31
N VAL A 58 0.94 -0.72 -0.67
CA VAL A 58 0.89 -0.55 0.79
C VAL A 58 0.17 -1.72 1.48
N TYR A 59 -0.74 -2.42 0.80
CA TYR A 59 -1.62 -3.41 1.46
C TYR A 59 -0.96 -4.77 1.74
N LEU A 60 0.18 -5.12 1.13
CA LEU A 60 0.84 -6.42 1.40
C LEU A 60 1.88 -6.36 2.51
N GLY A 61 2.84 -5.42 2.47
CA GLY A 61 3.97 -5.43 3.39
C GLY A 61 3.56 -5.26 4.86
N ALA A 62 2.74 -4.25 5.14
CA ALA A 62 2.27 -3.96 6.49
C ALA A 62 1.28 -5.02 7.01
N THR A 63 0.41 -5.54 6.13
CA THR A 63 -0.59 -6.57 6.48
C THR A 63 0.05 -7.92 6.72
N VAL A 64 1.01 -8.34 5.88
CA VAL A 64 1.78 -9.58 6.05
C VAL A 64 2.56 -9.54 7.36
N GLN A 65 3.22 -8.42 7.68
CA GLN A 65 3.94 -8.27 8.95
C GLN A 65 3.00 -8.28 10.16
N LYS A 66 1.81 -7.66 10.05
CA LYS A 66 0.79 -7.69 11.11
C LYS A 66 0.26 -9.11 11.36
N ILE A 67 -0.01 -9.87 10.29
CA ILE A 67 -0.47 -11.25 10.38
C ILE A 67 0.64 -12.14 10.95
N LYS A 68 1.88 -12.00 10.46
CA LYS A 68 3.04 -12.72 10.98
C LYS A 68 3.23 -12.48 12.48
N ARG A 69 3.10 -11.22 12.93
CA ARG A 69 3.15 -10.88 14.36
C ARG A 69 2.03 -11.52 15.17
N ASN A 70 0.82 -11.58 14.62
CA ASN A 70 -0.31 -12.23 15.30
C ASN A 70 -0.07 -13.74 15.43
N VAL A 71 0.34 -14.40 14.35
CA VAL A 71 0.72 -15.83 14.38
C VAL A 71 1.85 -16.07 15.39
N ALA A 72 2.89 -15.23 15.41
CA ALA A 72 3.99 -15.35 16.37
C ALA A 72 3.54 -15.22 17.84
N ILE A 73 2.60 -14.33 18.15
CA ILE A 73 2.03 -14.20 19.50
C ILE A 73 1.23 -15.44 19.88
N LYS A 74 0.49 -16.01 18.94
CA LYS A 74 -0.29 -17.22 19.21
C LYS A 74 0.61 -18.45 19.39
N MET A 75 1.68 -18.55 18.59
CA MET A 75 2.67 -19.62 18.74
C MET A 75 3.37 -19.56 20.09
N ASP A 76 3.79 -18.37 20.54
CA ASP A 76 4.35 -18.14 21.88
C ASP A 76 3.46 -18.74 22.98
N ILE A 77 2.16 -18.46 22.94
CA ILE A 77 1.19 -19.02 23.91
C ILE A 77 1.09 -20.55 23.79
N LEU A 78 1.07 -21.09 22.57
CA LEU A 78 0.98 -22.53 22.38
C LEU A 78 2.25 -23.27 22.84
N ASP A 79 3.39 -22.63 22.67
CA ASP A 79 4.71 -23.14 23.05
C ASP A 79 4.87 -23.11 24.58
N ASP A 80 4.44 -22.02 25.25
CA ASP A 80 4.39 -21.93 26.72
C ASP A 80 3.54 -23.07 27.34
N VAL A 81 2.39 -23.38 26.73
CA VAL A 81 1.51 -24.46 27.19
C VAL A 81 2.14 -25.84 26.94
N LEU A 82 2.87 -26.00 25.82
CA LEU A 82 3.62 -27.22 25.53
C LEU A 82 4.79 -27.40 26.52
N GLU A 83 5.46 -26.33 26.90
CA GLU A 83 6.54 -26.34 27.88
C GLU A 83 6.03 -26.77 29.26
N ALA A 84 4.91 -26.20 29.72
CA ALA A 84 4.28 -26.58 30.98
C ALA A 84 3.90 -28.08 31.00
N TYR A 85 3.29 -28.58 29.92
CA TYR A 85 3.01 -30.02 29.78
C TYR A 85 4.28 -30.88 29.78
N ALA A 86 5.35 -30.44 29.10
CA ALA A 86 6.60 -31.16 29.04
C ALA A 86 7.29 -31.23 30.42
N GLU A 87 7.23 -30.15 31.20
CA GLU A 87 7.80 -30.07 32.55
C GLU A 87 7.06 -30.99 33.53
N ASP A 88 5.72 -30.97 33.53
CA ASP A 88 4.90 -31.82 34.39
C ASP A 88 5.02 -33.32 34.04
N THR A 89 5.29 -33.64 32.78
CA THR A 89 5.47 -35.03 32.31
C THR A 89 6.92 -35.51 32.26
N GLY A 90 7.89 -34.65 32.60
CA GLY A 90 9.32 -34.97 32.60
C GLY A 90 9.93 -35.23 31.22
N LYS A 91 9.38 -34.62 30.15
CA LYS A 91 9.83 -34.80 28.76
C LYS A 91 10.80 -33.68 28.36
N GLU A 92 12.06 -33.81 28.74
CA GLU A 92 13.09 -32.77 28.52
C GLU A 92 13.28 -32.41 27.03
N GLU A 93 13.24 -33.39 26.12
CA GLU A 93 13.36 -33.14 24.67
C GLU A 93 12.19 -32.31 24.11
N LEU A 94 11.00 -32.44 24.71
CA LEU A 94 9.82 -31.68 24.30
C LEU A 94 9.89 -30.25 24.85
N LYS A 95 10.45 -30.09 26.05
CA LYS A 95 10.70 -28.79 26.68
C LYS A 95 11.69 -27.95 25.86
N GLU A 96 12.80 -28.54 25.43
CA GLU A 96 13.80 -27.83 24.60
C GLU A 96 13.22 -27.41 23.24
N GLN A 97 12.30 -28.19 22.67
CA GLN A 97 11.59 -27.81 21.44
C GLN A 97 10.55 -26.71 21.65
N ALA A 98 9.98 -26.62 22.85
CA ALA A 98 8.98 -25.63 23.25
C ALA A 98 9.55 -24.29 23.70
N ASP A 99 10.86 -24.19 24.00
CA ASP A 99 11.53 -22.93 24.37
C ASP A 99 11.68 -21.98 23.17
N GLN A 100 10.55 -21.40 22.74
CA GLN A 100 10.45 -20.51 21.60
C GLN A 100 9.59 -19.30 21.92
N SER A 101 10.18 -18.12 21.80
CA SER A 101 9.43 -16.88 22.02
C SER A 101 8.81 -16.35 20.73
N LYS A 102 7.80 -15.50 20.87
CA LYS A 102 7.25 -14.65 19.81
C LYS A 102 8.36 -13.97 18.99
N SER A 103 9.42 -13.51 19.64
CA SER A 103 10.52 -12.81 18.98
C SER A 103 11.29 -13.74 18.04
N ASP A 104 11.45 -15.00 18.44
CA ASP A 104 12.15 -16.02 17.64
C ASP A 104 11.37 -16.32 16.37
N TYR A 105 10.05 -16.45 16.46
CA TYR A 105 9.20 -16.57 15.26
C TYR A 105 9.20 -15.31 14.40
N PHE A 106 9.01 -14.13 15.01
CA PHE A 106 8.81 -12.90 14.25
C PHE A 106 10.07 -12.47 13.47
N ARG A 107 11.26 -12.75 14.00
CA ARG A 107 12.54 -12.37 13.39
C ARG A 107 12.96 -13.26 12.22
N LEU A 108 12.42 -14.48 12.11
CA LEU A 108 12.77 -15.41 11.03
C LEU A 108 12.45 -14.85 9.64
N PRO A 109 13.19 -15.20 8.59
CA PRO A 109 12.73 -15.03 7.22
C PRO A 109 11.36 -15.67 7.00
N ASN A 110 10.57 -15.17 6.03
CA ASN A 110 9.20 -15.65 5.83
C ASN A 110 9.11 -17.16 5.48
N GLU A 111 10.14 -17.70 4.83
CA GLU A 111 10.24 -19.13 4.47
C GLU A 111 10.52 -19.98 5.71
N ASP A 112 11.51 -19.58 6.51
CA ASP A 112 11.85 -20.27 7.76
C ASP A 112 10.74 -20.18 8.80
N PHE A 113 10.07 -19.02 8.88
CA PHE A 113 8.89 -18.83 9.72
C PHE A 113 7.78 -19.82 9.35
N GLU A 114 7.49 -20.01 8.07
CA GLU A 114 6.48 -20.97 7.62
C GLU A 114 6.86 -22.41 8.00
N LEU A 115 8.10 -22.80 7.72
CA LEU A 115 8.57 -24.15 8.01
C LEU A 115 8.51 -24.45 9.51
N LYS A 116 9.02 -23.52 10.33
CA LYS A 116 9.08 -23.66 11.78
C LYS A 116 7.70 -23.70 12.42
N THR A 117 6.81 -22.75 12.06
CA THR A 117 5.44 -22.73 12.58
C THR A 117 4.65 -23.99 12.19
N LYS A 118 4.82 -24.51 10.97
CA LYS A 118 4.17 -25.78 10.56
C LYS A 118 4.69 -26.98 11.36
N SER A 119 6.01 -27.07 11.54
CA SER A 119 6.63 -28.15 12.32
C SER A 119 6.10 -28.15 13.76
N MET A 120 6.01 -26.97 14.38
CA MET A 120 5.55 -26.83 15.75
C MET A 120 4.05 -27.14 15.90
N LEU A 121 3.21 -26.65 14.98
CA LEU A 121 1.79 -27.00 14.97
C LEU A 121 1.56 -28.51 14.81
N SER A 122 2.40 -29.20 14.03
CA SER A 122 2.34 -30.66 13.92
C SER A 122 2.74 -31.37 15.21
N LEU A 123 3.76 -30.87 15.91
CA LEU A 123 4.19 -31.40 17.21
C LEU A 123 3.08 -31.23 18.26
N ILE A 124 2.50 -30.04 18.34
CA ILE A 124 1.42 -29.73 19.28
C ILE A 124 0.16 -30.55 18.96
N ALA A 125 -0.19 -30.69 17.68
CA ALA A 125 -1.32 -31.53 17.27
C ALA A 125 -1.14 -33.01 17.66
N HIS A 126 0.11 -33.49 17.71
CA HIS A 126 0.42 -34.86 18.14
C HIS A 126 0.17 -35.06 19.63
N HIS A 127 0.49 -34.07 20.47
CA HIS A 127 0.32 -34.12 21.92
C HIS A 127 -1.01 -33.56 22.44
N LEU A 128 -1.83 -32.99 21.55
CA LEU A 128 -3.13 -32.38 21.89
C LEU A 128 -4.03 -33.23 22.81
N PRO A 129 -4.19 -34.56 22.61
CA PRO A 129 -5.06 -35.37 23.47
C PRO A 129 -4.62 -35.38 24.94
N ASP A 130 -3.33 -35.22 25.20
CA ASP A 130 -2.74 -35.24 26.53
C ASP A 130 -2.68 -33.83 27.18
N MET A 131 -2.98 -32.78 26.39
CA MET A 131 -2.87 -31.37 26.78
C MET A 131 -4.23 -30.70 27.04
N THR A 132 -5.34 -31.45 26.95
CA THR A 132 -6.69 -30.90 27.18
C THR A 132 -6.84 -30.29 28.57
N ASP A 133 -6.21 -30.90 29.58
CA ASP A 133 -6.24 -30.43 30.97
C ASP A 133 -5.46 -29.12 31.18
N TYR A 134 -4.57 -28.77 30.25
CA TYR A 134 -3.81 -27.52 30.23
C TYR A 134 -4.54 -26.40 29.46
N GLY A 135 -5.80 -26.63 29.08
CA GLY A 135 -6.61 -25.67 28.33
C GLY A 135 -6.32 -25.64 26.82
N MET A 136 -5.52 -26.58 26.32
CA MET A 136 -5.27 -26.72 24.88
C MET A 136 -6.51 -27.31 24.20
N SER A 137 -6.90 -26.73 23.06
CA SER A 137 -8.06 -27.18 22.30
C SER A 137 -7.79 -27.19 20.79
N SER A 138 -8.56 -27.98 20.05
CA SER A 138 -8.46 -28.02 18.58
C SER A 138 -8.76 -26.66 17.94
N GLU A 139 -9.63 -25.87 18.56
CA GLU A 139 -10.02 -24.54 18.08
C GLU A 139 -8.82 -23.57 18.10
N LEU A 140 -7.95 -23.63 19.11
CA LEU A 140 -6.75 -22.80 19.19
C LEU A 140 -5.77 -23.12 18.06
N LEU A 141 -5.53 -24.40 17.80
CA LEU A 141 -4.68 -24.85 16.68
C LEU A 141 -5.25 -24.41 15.33
N ASP A 142 -6.57 -24.53 15.13
CA ASP A 142 -7.21 -24.15 13.88
C ASP A 142 -7.23 -22.63 13.67
N GLU A 143 -7.28 -21.85 14.75
CA GLU A 143 -7.15 -20.39 14.67
C GLU A 143 -5.74 -19.96 14.19
N VAL A 144 -4.70 -20.67 14.63
CA VAL A 144 -3.32 -20.43 14.17
C VAL A 144 -3.15 -20.88 12.72
N LYS A 145 -3.66 -22.07 12.34
CA LYS A 145 -3.64 -22.55 10.95
C LYS A 145 -4.34 -21.59 10.00
N SER A 146 -5.54 -21.13 10.35
CA SER A 146 -6.28 -20.14 9.55
C SER A 146 -5.51 -18.82 9.38
N SER A 147 -4.83 -18.38 10.44
CA SER A 147 -3.98 -17.19 10.38
C SER A 147 -2.74 -17.41 9.50
N MET A 148 -2.20 -18.63 9.49
CA MET A 148 -1.08 -19.04 8.64
C MET A 148 -1.49 -19.15 7.17
N ASP A 149 -2.67 -19.66 6.87
CA ASP A 149 -3.20 -19.72 5.49
C ASP A 149 -3.36 -18.32 4.90
N LYS A 150 -3.87 -17.36 5.68
CA LYS A 150 -3.95 -15.95 5.28
C LYS A 150 -2.57 -15.33 5.03
N PHE A 151 -1.58 -15.71 5.83
CA PHE A 151 -0.19 -15.29 5.62
C PHE A 151 0.38 -15.83 4.30
N LEU A 152 0.14 -17.11 3.98
CA LEU A 152 0.57 -17.75 2.74
C LEU A 152 -0.14 -17.20 1.51
N GLU A 153 -1.45 -16.98 1.60
CA GLU A 153 -2.26 -16.39 0.54
C GLU A 153 -1.74 -14.99 0.16
N LEU A 154 -1.44 -14.15 1.15
CA LEU A 154 -0.86 -12.84 0.91
C LEU A 154 0.57 -12.93 0.37
N ARG A 155 1.38 -13.90 0.84
CA ARG A 155 2.73 -14.15 0.29
C ARG A 155 2.71 -14.65 -1.17
N GLY A 156 1.66 -15.32 -1.61
CA GLY A 156 1.53 -15.86 -2.98
C GLY A 156 1.10 -14.83 -4.03
N LYS A 157 0.45 -13.72 -3.61
CA LYS A 157 -0.06 -12.66 -4.51
C LYS A 157 0.92 -11.56 -5.00
N PRO A 158 2.22 -11.45 -4.62
CA PRO A 158 3.09 -10.34 -5.04
C PRO A 158 3.21 -10.12 -6.54
N ARG A 159 3.06 -11.18 -7.36
CA ARG A 159 3.16 -11.07 -8.83
C ARG A 159 1.94 -10.38 -9.43
N GLU A 160 0.74 -10.68 -8.96
CA GLU A 160 -0.51 -10.06 -9.44
C GLU A 160 -0.58 -8.58 -9.08
N PHE A 161 -0.14 -8.23 -7.86
CA PHE A 161 -0.04 -6.84 -7.42
C PHE A 161 1.06 -6.06 -8.13
N ARG A 162 2.20 -6.69 -8.44
CA ARG A 162 3.23 -6.06 -9.29
C ARG A 162 2.68 -5.78 -10.69
N ILE A 163 1.93 -6.71 -11.28
CA ILE A 163 1.28 -6.50 -12.57
C ILE A 163 0.21 -5.40 -12.49
N ALA A 164 -0.60 -5.35 -11.43
CA ALA A 164 -1.58 -4.28 -11.19
C ALA A 164 -0.91 -2.92 -11.00
N SER A 165 0.15 -2.86 -10.18
CA SER A 165 0.95 -1.65 -9.97
C SER A 165 1.62 -1.18 -11.25
N THR A 166 2.22 -2.07 -12.06
CA THR A 166 2.81 -1.71 -13.35
C THR A 166 1.75 -1.18 -14.32
N ARG A 167 0.55 -1.78 -14.36
CA ARG A 167 -0.58 -1.28 -15.16
C ARG A 167 -1.03 0.11 -14.69
N ALA A 168 -1.16 0.31 -13.39
CA ALA A 168 -1.50 1.62 -12.81
C ALA A 168 -0.41 2.67 -13.10
N THR A 169 0.87 2.31 -13.03
CA THR A 169 1.98 3.21 -13.39
C THR A 169 1.94 3.59 -14.86
N LYS A 170 1.70 2.64 -15.78
CA LYS A 170 1.54 2.93 -17.21
C LYS A 170 0.35 3.85 -17.46
N SER A 171 -0.76 3.61 -16.79
CA SER A 171 -1.94 4.49 -16.86
C SER A 171 -1.64 5.90 -16.35
N LEU A 172 -0.80 6.05 -15.31
CA LEU A 172 -0.37 7.37 -14.84
C LEU A 172 0.51 8.07 -15.89
N GLU A 173 1.47 7.37 -16.51
CA GLU A 173 2.32 7.95 -17.57
C GLU A 173 1.50 8.53 -18.72
N ASP A 174 0.45 7.83 -19.15
CA ASP A 174 -0.47 8.30 -20.19
C ASP A 174 -1.23 9.56 -19.75
N LEU A 175 -1.75 9.59 -18.52
CA LEU A 175 -2.43 10.76 -17.96
C LEU A 175 -1.50 11.98 -17.86
N PHE A 176 -0.23 11.79 -17.47
CA PHE A 176 0.76 12.87 -17.44
C PHE A 176 1.11 13.37 -18.86
N ALA A 177 1.19 12.47 -19.84
CA ALA A 177 1.39 12.86 -21.23
C ALA A 177 0.23 13.69 -21.77
N GLU A 178 -1.01 13.31 -21.45
CA GLU A 178 -2.21 14.07 -21.79
C GLU A 178 -2.22 15.44 -21.11
N GLY A 179 -1.92 15.51 -19.81
CA GLY A 179 -1.81 16.75 -19.04
C GLY A 179 -0.82 17.72 -19.68
N LYS A 180 0.37 17.23 -20.04
CA LYS A 180 1.38 18.04 -20.76
C LYS A 180 0.86 18.61 -22.08
N GLN A 181 0.14 17.82 -22.87
CA GLN A 181 -0.46 18.29 -24.12
C GLN A 181 -1.58 19.30 -23.90
N LEU A 182 -2.39 19.09 -22.85
CA LEU A 182 -3.46 20.02 -22.48
C LEU A 182 -2.91 21.38 -22.07
N VAL A 183 -1.90 21.40 -21.20
CA VAL A 183 -1.34 22.67 -20.75
C VAL A 183 -0.54 23.37 -21.87
N ARG A 184 0.12 22.63 -22.77
CA ARG A 184 0.71 23.21 -23.99
C ARG A 184 -0.32 23.89 -24.90
N ARG A 185 -1.53 23.33 -25.01
CA ARG A 185 -2.64 23.96 -25.75
C ARG A 185 -3.12 25.22 -25.03
N MET A 186 -3.21 25.17 -23.71
CA MET A 186 -3.56 26.31 -22.87
C MET A 186 -2.56 27.47 -22.99
N ASP A 187 -1.25 27.18 -22.97
CA ASP A 187 -0.18 28.18 -23.15
C ASP A 187 -0.34 28.98 -24.44
N LYS A 188 -0.77 28.32 -25.53
CA LYS A 188 -0.99 28.97 -26.83
C LYS A 188 -2.14 29.96 -26.77
N VAL A 189 -3.25 29.59 -26.13
CA VAL A 189 -4.43 30.45 -25.99
C VAL A 189 -4.16 31.59 -25.00
N MET A 190 -3.42 31.34 -23.92
CA MET A 190 -3.08 32.35 -22.92
C MET A 190 -2.23 33.50 -23.47
N LYS A 191 -1.56 33.31 -24.62
CA LYS A 191 -0.86 34.40 -25.33
C LYS A 191 -1.77 35.56 -25.72
N LEU A 192 -3.09 35.35 -25.82
CA LEU A 192 -4.06 36.44 -26.01
C LEU A 192 -3.94 37.52 -24.93
N PHE A 193 -3.59 37.13 -23.71
CA PHE A 193 -3.43 38.03 -22.57
C PHE A 193 -2.05 38.69 -22.49
N LYS A 194 -1.09 38.27 -23.32
CA LYS A 194 0.29 38.79 -23.28
C LYS A 194 0.33 40.32 -23.42
N HIS A 195 -0.55 40.88 -24.24
CA HIS A 195 -0.64 42.31 -24.48
C HIS A 195 -1.88 42.94 -23.84
N SER A 196 -3.02 42.23 -23.81
CA SER A 196 -4.29 42.76 -23.27
C SER A 196 -4.36 42.75 -21.74
N ASN A 197 -3.70 41.79 -21.09
CA ASN A 197 -3.58 41.74 -19.63
C ASN A 197 -2.22 41.14 -19.20
N PRO A 198 -1.12 41.92 -19.30
CA PRO A 198 0.23 41.41 -19.09
C PRO A 198 0.49 40.90 -17.66
N SER A 199 -0.17 41.51 -16.66
CA SER A 199 -0.06 41.07 -15.26
C SER A 199 -0.64 39.67 -15.09
N PHE A 200 -1.84 39.43 -15.63
CA PHE A 200 -2.48 38.12 -15.61
C PHE A 200 -1.62 37.06 -16.33
N TYR A 201 -1.09 37.39 -17.51
CA TYR A 201 -0.25 36.48 -18.27
C TYR A 201 1.03 36.08 -17.54
N ARG A 202 1.72 37.03 -16.88
CA ARG A 202 2.93 36.73 -16.09
C ARG A 202 2.63 35.83 -14.89
N GLY A 203 1.54 36.08 -14.17
CA GLY A 203 1.16 35.21 -13.06
C GLY A 203 0.77 33.80 -13.51
N TYR A 204 0.16 33.65 -14.69
CA TYR A 204 -0.07 32.33 -15.30
C TYR A 204 1.26 31.62 -15.61
N GLN A 205 2.23 32.31 -16.19
CA GLN A 205 3.56 31.74 -16.46
C GLN A 205 4.30 31.33 -15.18
N ALA A 206 4.15 32.12 -14.10
CA ALA A 206 4.70 31.77 -12.80
C ALA A 206 4.05 30.50 -12.24
N ALA A 207 2.71 30.40 -12.31
CA ALA A 207 1.97 29.20 -11.89
C ALA A 207 2.30 27.94 -12.72
N ARG A 208 2.84 28.12 -13.93
CA ARG A 208 3.27 27.06 -14.86
C ARG A 208 4.70 26.58 -14.66
N THR A 209 5.46 27.20 -13.76
CA THR A 209 6.84 26.83 -13.46
C THR A 209 6.84 25.65 -12.49
N LEU A 210 7.56 24.58 -12.83
CA LEU A 210 7.80 23.44 -11.93
C LEU A 210 8.69 23.93 -10.77
N ILE A 211 8.35 23.53 -9.56
CA ILE A 211 9.14 23.81 -8.34
C ILE A 211 10.14 22.68 -8.14
#